data_AF-A0A0G0BHV4-F1
#
_entry.id   AF-A0A0G0BHV4-F1
#
_cell.length_a   1.000
_cell.length_b   1.000
_cell.length_c   1.000
_cell.angle_alpha   90.00
_cell.angle_beta   90.00
_cell.angle_gamma   90.00
#
_symmetry.space_group_name_H-M   'P 1'
#
loop_
_entity.id
_entity.type
_entity.pdbx_description
1 polymer ?
#
loop_
_entity_poly.entity_id
_entity_poly.type
_entity_poly.pdbx_seq_one_letter_code
_entity_poly.pdbx_strand_id
1 'polypeptide(L)'
;MEILEKILNWLSENYGLFISLLVQSFIAYHIFFLSKRLSDKAKLEHKERIKKKAEELKLGREVYLVNVKRYFKDYPSNKEKMFSGYSHIKAEIKTTRFDGVEFICGIKEIYRKPDGCLTLNTESKKTAQEKIKVFEVGVIPYEWIEYIDLRGDEHGFVPLFFGYFKGRRYWQKSWKRFLPFGYPYKEIIYYKESGVYHEGSDPVDMKFSFIDEPISNE
;
A
#
# COMPACT_ATOMS: atom_id res chain seq x y z
N MET A 1 -43.33 23.08 -33.81
CA MET A 1 -43.56 22.00 -34.80
C MET A 1 -42.51 22.04 -35.91
N GLU A 2 -42.28 23.17 -36.58
CA GLU A 2 -41.29 23.30 -37.67
C GLU A 2 -39.88 22.77 -37.38
N ILE A 3 -39.33 23.00 -36.18
CA ILE A 3 -37.97 22.54 -35.83
C ILE A 3 -37.93 21.00 -35.76
N LEU A 4 -39.00 20.39 -35.24
CA LEU A 4 -39.09 18.94 -35.09
C LEU A 4 -39.25 18.25 -36.45
N GLU A 5 -40.04 18.85 -37.35
CA GLU A 5 -40.20 18.39 -38.74
C GLU A 5 -38.91 18.51 -39.54
N LYS A 6 -38.15 19.61 -39.39
CA LYS A 6 -36.83 19.76 -40.01
C LYS A 6 -35.83 18.71 -39.52
N ILE A 7 -35.83 18.41 -38.21
CA ILE A 7 -34.97 17.37 -37.63
C ILE A 7 -35.36 15.98 -38.16
N LEU A 8 -36.66 15.69 -38.26
CA LEU A 8 -37.16 14.40 -38.76
C LEU A 8 -36.85 14.18 -40.25
N ASN A 9 -37.03 15.21 -41.09
CA ASN A 9 -36.68 15.13 -42.50
C ASN A 9 -35.17 14.95 -42.70
N TRP A 10 -34.36 15.69 -41.94
CA TRP A 10 -32.90 15.54 -41.98
C TRP A 10 -32.44 14.14 -41.52
N LEU A 11 -33.05 13.60 -40.46
CA LEU A 11 -32.79 12.23 -39.98
C LEU A 11 -33.22 11.17 -40.99
N SER A 12 -34.31 11.38 -41.72
CA SER A 12 -34.77 10.48 -42.77
C SER A 12 -33.80 10.45 -43.96
N GLU A 13 -33.32 11.61 -44.41
CA GLU A 13 -32.36 11.72 -45.51
C GLU A 13 -30.96 11.19 -45.14
N ASN A 14 -30.57 11.31 -43.87
CA ASN A 14 -29.24 10.93 -43.37
C ASN A 14 -29.27 9.69 -42.47
N TYR A 15 -30.34 8.88 -42.56
CA TYR A 15 -30.58 7.74 -41.67
C TYR A 15 -29.40 6.77 -41.59
N GLY A 16 -28.76 6.47 -42.72
CA GLY A 16 -27.59 5.60 -42.77
C GLY A 16 -26.38 6.13 -41.99
N LEU A 17 -26.13 7.45 -42.03
CA LEU A 17 -25.06 8.09 -41.26
C LEU A 17 -25.38 8.08 -39.76
N PHE A 18 -26.64 8.37 -39.41
CA PHE A 18 -27.09 8.36 -38.02
C PHE A 18 -27.00 6.96 -37.40
N ILE A 19 -27.46 5.92 -38.10
CA ILE A 19 -27.31 4.53 -37.64
C ILE A 19 -25.84 4.14 -37.54
N SER A 20 -25.02 4.48 -38.52
CA SER A 20 -23.57 4.19 -38.47
C SER A 20 -22.91 4.81 -37.22
N LEU A 21 -23.22 6.07 -36.92
CA LEU A 21 -22.74 6.75 -35.72
C LEU A 21 -23.22 6.09 -34.43
N LEU A 22 -24.49 5.66 -34.37
CA LEU A 22 -25.04 4.96 -33.21
C LEU A 22 -24.37 3.60 -33.00
N VAL A 23 -24.20 2.81 -34.06
CA VAL A 23 -23.53 1.50 -34.01
C VAL A 23 -22.08 1.65 -33.59
N GLN A 24 -21.34 2.62 -34.14
CA GLN A 24 -19.95 2.90 -33.75
C GLN A 24 -19.84 3.31 -32.28
N SER A 25 -20.74 4.18 -31.82
CA SER A 25 -20.78 4.61 -30.42
C SER A 25 -21.09 3.44 -29.48
N PHE A 26 -22.02 2.56 -29.87
CA PHE A 26 -22.36 1.36 -29.11
C PHE A 26 -21.19 0.37 -29.02
N ILE A 27 -20.50 0.13 -30.12
CA ILE A 27 -19.30 -0.71 -30.16
C ILE A 27 -18.19 -0.11 -29.29
N ALA A 28 -17.91 1.19 -29.44
CA ALA A 28 -16.88 1.87 -28.64
C ALA A 28 -17.18 1.81 -27.13
N TYR A 29 -18.44 2.01 -26.75
CA TYR A 29 -18.89 1.86 -25.36
C TYR A 29 -18.64 0.44 -24.83
N HIS A 30 -18.97 -0.60 -25.61
CA HIS A 30 -18.74 -1.99 -25.21
C HIS A 30 -17.24 -2.32 -25.12
N ILE A 31 -16.44 -1.87 -26.08
CA ILE A 31 -14.98 -2.05 -26.04
C ILE A 31 -14.38 -1.38 -24.81
N PHE A 32 -14.80 -0.15 -24.49
CA PHE A 32 -14.35 0.57 -23.30
C PHE A 32 -14.70 -0.19 -22.02
N PHE A 33 -15.94 -0.68 -21.89
CA PHE A 33 -16.37 -1.41 -20.71
C PHE A 33 -15.67 -2.78 -20.59
N LEU A 34 -15.49 -3.49 -21.70
CA LEU A 34 -14.74 -4.75 -21.75
C LEU A 34 -13.26 -4.53 -21.37
N SER A 35 -12.64 -3.47 -21.89
CA SER A 35 -11.28 -3.07 -21.53
C SER A 35 -11.15 -2.77 -20.03
N LYS A 36 -12.11 -2.03 -19.46
CA LYS A 36 -12.17 -1.74 -18.02
C LYS A 36 -12.35 -3.01 -17.19
N ARG A 37 -13.25 -3.92 -17.61
CA ARG A 37 -13.46 -5.21 -16.92
C ARG A 37 -12.24 -6.12 -16.99
N LEU A 38 -11.55 -6.16 -18.13
CA LEU A 38 -10.26 -6.85 -18.27
C LEU A 38 -9.21 -6.24 -17.34
N SER A 39 -9.20 -4.90 -17.20
CA SER A 39 -8.34 -4.21 -16.25
C SER A 39 -8.63 -4.59 -14.80
N ASP A 40 -9.91 -4.65 -14.40
CA ASP A 40 -10.28 -5.02 -13.02
C ASP A 40 -10.01 -6.50 -12.74
N LYS A 41 -10.27 -7.39 -13.72
CA LYS A 41 -9.87 -8.81 -13.64
C LYS A 41 -8.36 -8.94 -13.49
N ALA A 42 -7.58 -8.21 -14.29
CA ALA A 42 -6.12 -8.23 -14.23
C ALA A 42 -5.60 -7.70 -12.88
N LYS A 43 -6.21 -6.65 -12.31
CA LYS A 43 -5.88 -6.18 -10.95
C LYS A 43 -6.17 -7.24 -9.90
N LEU A 44 -7.27 -7.97 -10.04
CA LEU A 44 -7.66 -9.02 -9.10
C LEU A 44 -6.73 -10.24 -9.22
N GLU A 45 -6.43 -10.69 -10.44
CA GLU A 45 -5.44 -11.74 -10.71
C GLU A 45 -4.04 -11.36 -10.18
N HIS A 46 -3.64 -10.11 -10.38
CA HIS A 46 -2.40 -9.57 -9.84
C HIS A 46 -2.39 -9.60 -8.31
N LYS A 47 -3.46 -9.10 -7.67
CA LYS A 47 -3.63 -9.14 -6.22
C LYS A 47 -3.53 -10.57 -5.70
N GLU A 48 -4.27 -11.52 -6.26
CA GLU A 48 -4.25 -12.92 -5.81
C GLU A 48 -2.87 -13.55 -5.99
N ARG A 49 -2.18 -13.25 -7.09
CA ARG A 49 -0.81 -13.71 -7.34
C ARG A 49 0.18 -13.20 -6.30
N ILE A 50 0.14 -11.91 -5.98
CA ILE A 50 1.03 -11.30 -4.97
C ILE A 50 0.67 -11.82 -3.58
N LYS A 51 -0.62 -11.86 -3.24
CA LYS A 51 -1.13 -12.36 -1.96
C LYS A 51 -0.68 -13.79 -1.71
N LYS A 52 -0.88 -14.70 -2.67
CA LYS A 52 -0.46 -16.10 -2.56
C LYS A 52 1.03 -16.25 -2.26
N LYS A 53 1.89 -15.51 -2.99
CA LYS A 53 3.34 -15.53 -2.73
C LYS A 53 3.69 -14.96 -1.36
N ALA A 54 3.03 -13.90 -0.93
CA ALA A 54 3.25 -13.30 0.39
C ALA A 54 2.84 -14.26 1.53
N GLU A 55 1.75 -15.01 1.35
CA GLU A 55 1.27 -16.01 2.32
C GLU A 55 2.17 -17.24 2.46
N GLU A 56 3.03 -17.52 1.47
CA GLU A 56 4.07 -18.56 1.60
C GLU A 56 5.14 -18.17 2.63
N LEU A 57 5.25 -16.88 2.98
CA LEU A 57 6.17 -16.39 3.99
C LEU A 57 5.51 -16.40 5.38
N LYS A 58 6.21 -16.98 6.35
CA LYS A 58 5.76 -16.99 7.75
C LYS A 58 5.87 -15.59 8.38
N LEU A 59 5.00 -15.30 9.35
CA LEU A 59 5.09 -14.10 10.20
C LEU A 59 6.53 -13.90 10.70
N GLY A 60 7.00 -12.66 10.69
CA GLY A 60 8.31 -12.28 11.21
C GLY A 60 9.47 -12.63 10.28
N ARG A 61 9.19 -13.20 9.10
CA ARG A 61 10.23 -13.44 8.10
C ARG A 61 10.75 -12.10 7.59
N GLU A 62 12.05 -11.93 7.71
CA GLU A 62 12.77 -10.80 7.14
C GLU A 62 12.69 -10.79 5.61
N VAL A 63 12.44 -9.61 5.04
CA VAL A 63 12.34 -9.35 3.61
C VAL A 63 12.96 -8.01 3.24
N TYR A 64 13.30 -7.83 1.97
CA TYR A 64 13.63 -6.52 1.41
C TYR A 64 12.50 -6.00 0.53
N LEU A 65 12.07 -4.78 0.84
CA LEU A 65 11.20 -3.99 -0.01
C LEU A 65 12.11 -3.26 -0.99
N VAL A 66 12.06 -3.60 -2.28
CA VAL A 66 12.95 -3.09 -3.32
C VAL A 66 12.22 -2.10 -4.20
N ASN A 67 12.80 -0.92 -4.39
CA ASN A 67 12.25 0.10 -5.28
C ASN A 67 12.60 -0.20 -6.74
N VAL A 68 11.60 -0.59 -7.52
CA VAL A 68 11.76 -0.95 -8.95
C VAL A 68 12.44 0.16 -9.75
N LYS A 69 12.19 1.44 -9.44
CA LYS A 69 12.80 2.58 -10.15
C LYS A 69 14.32 2.68 -9.95
N ARG A 70 14.84 2.08 -8.88
CA ARG A 70 16.23 2.16 -8.47
C ARG A 70 16.98 0.83 -8.55
N TYR A 71 16.28 -0.30 -8.64
CA TYR A 71 16.89 -1.63 -8.60
C TYR A 71 18.08 -1.76 -9.54
N PHE A 72 17.87 -1.66 -10.86
CA PHE A 72 18.94 -1.80 -11.87
C PHE A 72 20.00 -0.70 -11.87
N LYS A 73 19.85 0.37 -11.08
CA LYS A 73 20.74 1.55 -11.10
C LYS A 73 21.60 1.66 -9.86
N ASP A 74 21.02 1.29 -8.73
CA ASP A 74 21.57 1.61 -7.42
C ASP A 74 21.73 0.36 -6.55
N TYR A 75 20.93 -0.70 -6.74
CA TYR A 75 21.04 -1.91 -5.93
C TYR A 75 22.38 -2.63 -6.20
N PRO A 76 23.10 -3.14 -5.18
CA PRO A 76 22.73 -3.22 -3.76
C PRO A 76 23.08 -1.99 -2.91
N SER A 77 23.58 -0.90 -3.49
CA SER A 77 23.82 0.36 -2.75
C SER A 77 22.51 1.03 -2.32
N ASN A 78 22.44 1.49 -1.07
CA ASN A 78 21.22 2.05 -0.46
C ASN A 78 21.29 3.54 -0.11
N LYS A 79 22.11 4.33 -0.80
CA LYS A 79 22.15 5.77 -0.54
C LYS A 79 20.80 6.41 -0.87
N GLU A 80 20.26 7.19 0.06
CA GLU A 80 19.00 7.90 -0.13
C GLU A 80 19.14 8.93 -1.27
N LYS A 81 18.20 8.92 -2.23
CA LYS A 81 18.10 9.95 -3.28
C LYS A 81 16.93 10.88 -3.00
N MET A 82 17.08 12.15 -3.39
CA MET A 82 16.08 13.19 -3.12
C MET A 82 14.69 12.83 -3.65
N PHE A 83 14.56 12.36 -4.90
CA PHE A 83 13.24 12.11 -5.51
C PHE A 83 12.83 10.64 -5.55
N SER A 84 13.73 9.70 -5.37
CA SER A 84 13.41 8.27 -5.52
C SER A 84 13.50 7.49 -4.21
N GLY A 85 13.75 8.14 -3.07
CA GLY A 85 13.81 7.43 -1.80
C GLY A 85 15.05 6.58 -1.66
N TYR A 86 14.92 5.48 -0.92
CA TYR A 86 15.91 4.40 -0.81
C TYR A 86 15.82 3.43 -2.00
N SER A 87 16.88 2.66 -2.26
CA SER A 87 16.83 1.59 -3.29
C SER A 87 16.14 0.35 -2.73
N HIS A 88 16.32 0.07 -1.45
CA HIS A 88 15.62 -0.97 -0.72
C HIS A 88 15.47 -0.63 0.76
N ILE A 89 14.50 -1.25 1.44
CA ILE A 89 14.26 -1.11 2.87
C ILE A 89 14.03 -2.51 3.45
N LYS A 90 14.68 -2.80 4.57
CA LYS A 90 14.47 -4.03 5.32
C LYS A 90 13.20 -3.93 6.16
N ALA A 91 12.42 -4.99 6.17
CA ALA A 91 11.21 -5.11 6.99
C ALA A 91 10.94 -6.58 7.31
N GLU A 92 10.02 -6.84 8.24
CA GLU A 92 9.53 -8.20 8.53
C GLU A 92 8.08 -8.31 8.09
N ILE A 93 7.73 -9.39 7.37
CA ILE A 93 6.34 -9.60 6.97
C ILE A 93 5.48 -9.86 8.21
N LYS A 94 4.36 -9.13 8.33
CA LYS A 94 3.36 -9.37 9.38
C LYS A 94 2.30 -10.33 8.89
N THR A 95 1.47 -9.87 7.95
CA THR A 95 0.34 -10.63 7.43
C THR A 95 -0.15 -10.02 6.11
N THR A 96 -0.98 -10.74 5.38
CA THR A 96 -1.68 -10.24 4.20
C THR A 96 -3.06 -9.71 4.60
N ARG A 97 -3.51 -8.63 3.96
CA ARG A 97 -4.83 -8.01 4.16
C ARG A 97 -5.62 -7.99 2.87
N PHE A 98 -6.86 -7.50 2.92
CA PHE A 98 -7.67 -7.32 1.72
C PHE A 98 -7.11 -6.21 0.80
N ASP A 99 -6.43 -5.22 1.36
CA ASP A 99 -5.95 -4.00 0.70
C ASP A 99 -4.45 -3.95 0.46
N GLY A 100 -3.66 -4.85 1.04
CA GLY A 100 -2.22 -4.90 0.87
C GLY A 100 -1.53 -5.94 1.72
N VAL A 101 -0.21 -5.79 1.89
CA VAL A 101 0.62 -6.60 2.78
C VAL A 101 1.15 -5.71 3.90
N GLU A 102 1.06 -6.19 5.13
CA GLU A 102 1.57 -5.51 6.31
C GLU A 102 3.00 -5.94 6.61
N PHE A 103 3.86 -4.97 6.92
CA PHE A 103 5.24 -5.22 7.30
C PHE A 103 5.57 -4.49 8.60
N ILE A 104 6.16 -5.20 9.55
CA ILE A 104 6.77 -4.58 10.73
C ILE A 104 8.04 -3.86 10.25
N CYS A 105 8.06 -2.54 10.39
CA CYS A 105 9.16 -1.69 9.94
C CYS A 105 9.93 -1.05 11.10
N GLY A 106 9.44 -1.18 12.32
CA GLY A 106 10.12 -0.67 13.50
C GLY A 106 9.40 -0.97 14.80
N ILE A 107 10.03 -0.62 15.90
CA ILE A 107 9.48 -0.67 17.25
C ILE A 107 9.62 0.73 17.86
N LYS A 108 8.55 1.23 18.48
CA LYS A 108 8.50 2.54 19.13
C LYS A 108 7.89 2.43 20.52
N GLU A 109 8.12 3.46 21.32
CA GLU A 109 7.39 3.68 22.57
C GLU A 109 6.34 4.77 22.34
N ILE A 110 5.11 4.52 22.74
CA ILE A 110 4.08 5.56 22.89
C ILE A 110 3.80 5.80 24.37
N TYR A 111 3.35 7.01 24.67
CA TYR A 111 3.16 7.48 26.02
C TYR A 111 1.71 7.89 26.24
N ARG A 112 1.10 7.43 27.33
CA ARG A 112 -0.20 7.93 27.78
C ARG A 112 0.02 9.17 28.65
N LYS A 113 -0.47 10.32 28.17
CA LYS A 113 -0.46 11.59 28.92
C LYS A 113 -1.47 11.53 30.08
N PRO A 114 -1.34 12.41 31.09
CA PRO A 114 -2.28 12.46 32.21
C PRO A 114 -3.74 12.76 31.83
N ASP A 115 -3.96 13.38 30.67
CA ASP A 115 -5.29 13.63 30.09
C ASP A 115 -5.89 12.39 29.40
N GLY A 116 -5.17 11.25 29.40
CA GLY A 116 -5.57 10.00 28.78
C GLY A 116 -5.14 9.84 27.31
N CYS A 117 -4.65 10.90 26.65
CA CYS A 117 -4.28 10.88 25.24
C CYS A 117 -2.95 10.14 24.99
N LEU A 118 -2.82 9.48 23.83
CA LEU A 118 -1.57 8.83 23.41
C LEU A 118 -0.70 9.81 22.60
N THR A 119 0.61 9.77 22.82
CA THR A 119 1.58 10.55 22.04
C THR A 119 2.83 9.75 21.71
N LEU A 120 3.46 10.09 20.59
CA LEU A 120 4.80 9.65 20.20
C LEU A 120 5.91 10.58 20.71
N ASN A 121 5.56 11.70 21.36
CA ASN A 121 6.53 12.69 21.82
C ASN A 121 7.33 12.15 23.02
N THR A 122 8.63 11.94 22.81
CA THR A 122 9.58 11.46 23.82
C THR A 122 9.72 12.41 25.03
N GLU A 123 9.41 13.69 24.89
CA GLU A 123 9.43 14.64 26.02
C GLU A 123 8.35 14.33 27.05
N SER A 124 7.22 13.78 26.60
CA SER A 124 6.13 13.34 27.48
C SER A 124 6.52 12.12 28.33
N LYS A 125 7.69 11.50 28.09
CA LYS A 125 8.20 10.36 28.87
C LYS A 125 8.31 10.63 30.37
N LYS A 126 8.52 11.88 30.78
CA LYS A 126 8.68 12.28 32.19
C LYS A 126 7.35 12.43 32.92
N THR A 127 6.29 12.78 32.19
CA THR A 127 4.94 13.05 32.74
C THR A 127 3.94 11.95 32.38
N ALA A 128 4.35 10.96 31.59
CA ALA A 128 3.51 9.86 31.15
C ALA A 128 3.06 8.98 32.32
N GLN A 129 1.78 8.66 32.35
CA GLN A 129 1.20 7.68 33.27
C GLN A 129 1.56 6.25 32.87
N GLU A 130 1.66 5.99 31.56
CA GLU A 130 1.91 4.67 30.99
C GLU A 130 2.88 4.76 29.81
N LYS A 131 3.71 3.73 29.64
CA LYS A 131 4.58 3.52 28.48
C LYS A 131 4.17 2.24 27.78
N ILE A 132 3.84 2.33 26.50
CA ILE A 132 3.38 1.20 25.71
C ILE A 132 4.39 0.97 24.58
N LYS A 133 4.96 -0.23 24.52
CA LYS A 133 5.80 -0.65 23.41
C LYS A 133 4.90 -1.04 22.23
N VAL A 134 5.17 -0.45 21.07
CA VAL A 134 4.37 -0.65 19.86
C VAL A 134 5.23 -1.05 18.68
N PHE A 135 4.67 -1.88 17.82
CA PHE A 135 5.19 -2.25 16.52
C PHE A 135 4.66 -1.26 15.48
N GLU A 136 5.58 -0.62 14.78
CA GLU A 136 5.27 0.22 13.64
C GLU A 136 5.09 -0.69 12.42
N VAL A 137 3.89 -0.70 11.87
CA VAL A 137 3.50 -1.60 10.77
C VAL A 137 3.13 -0.77 9.56
N GLY A 138 3.91 -0.89 8.50
CA GLY A 138 3.65 -0.25 7.21
C GLY A 138 2.80 -1.13 6.30
N VAL A 139 1.80 -0.52 5.64
CA VAL A 139 0.95 -1.21 4.66
C VAL A 139 1.42 -0.88 3.24
N ILE A 140 1.70 -1.91 2.43
CA ILE A 140 1.98 -1.75 1.00
C ILE A 140 0.80 -2.31 0.19
N PRO A 141 0.09 -1.47 -0.59
CA PRO A 141 -0.99 -1.94 -1.46
C PRO A 141 -0.50 -2.97 -2.48
N TYR A 142 -1.34 -3.96 -2.81
CA TYR A 142 -1.00 -4.95 -3.84
C TYR A 142 -0.62 -4.30 -5.17
N GLU A 143 -1.35 -3.26 -5.59
CA GLU A 143 -1.08 -2.49 -6.80
C GLU A 143 0.26 -1.73 -6.81
N TRP A 144 0.97 -1.69 -5.68
CA TRP A 144 2.32 -1.11 -5.61
C TRP A 144 3.40 -2.17 -5.70
N ILE A 145 3.07 -3.47 -5.56
CA ILE A 145 4.02 -4.58 -5.60
C ILE A 145 3.98 -5.20 -7.00
N GLU A 146 5.03 -5.04 -7.78
CA GLU A 146 5.13 -5.61 -9.12
C GLU A 146 5.33 -7.12 -9.07
N TYR A 147 6.25 -7.56 -8.20
CA TYR A 147 6.75 -8.93 -8.16
C TYR A 147 7.32 -9.27 -6.78
N ILE A 148 7.23 -10.55 -6.40
CA ILE A 148 7.88 -11.10 -5.21
C ILE A 148 8.81 -12.23 -5.65
N ASP A 149 10.07 -12.13 -5.26
CA ASP A 149 11.04 -13.22 -5.32
C ASP A 149 11.20 -13.84 -3.94
N LEU A 150 10.78 -15.10 -3.79
CA LEU A 150 10.86 -15.81 -2.52
C LEU A 150 12.25 -16.38 -2.23
N ARG A 151 13.08 -16.53 -3.27
CA ARG A 151 14.45 -17.09 -3.14
C ARG A 151 15.44 -16.05 -2.66
N GLY A 152 15.15 -14.79 -2.92
CA GLY A 152 16.09 -13.69 -2.69
C GLY A 152 17.15 -13.59 -3.78
N ASP A 153 18.16 -12.78 -3.51
CA ASP A 153 19.33 -12.61 -4.37
C ASP A 153 20.64 -12.92 -3.61
N GLU A 154 21.76 -12.83 -4.32
CA GLU A 154 23.11 -13.04 -3.79
C GLU A 154 23.57 -12.00 -2.75
N HIS A 155 22.77 -10.95 -2.51
CA HIS A 155 23.15 -9.84 -1.63
C HIS A 155 22.43 -9.92 -0.28
N GLY A 156 21.11 -10.05 -0.31
CA GLY A 156 20.28 -10.10 0.89
C GLY A 156 20.01 -11.51 1.41
N PHE A 157 20.02 -12.53 0.54
CA PHE A 157 19.58 -13.90 0.87
C PHE A 157 18.20 -13.98 1.57
N VAL A 158 17.37 -12.96 1.36
CA VAL A 158 16.02 -12.83 1.91
C VAL A 158 15.04 -12.57 0.76
N PRO A 159 13.76 -12.94 0.92
CA PRO A 159 12.75 -12.63 -0.09
C PRO A 159 12.72 -11.13 -0.44
N LEU A 160 12.52 -10.84 -1.72
CA LEU A 160 12.48 -9.49 -2.27
C LEU A 160 11.07 -9.15 -2.75
N PHE A 161 10.54 -8.04 -2.26
CA PHE A 161 9.28 -7.44 -2.69
C PHE A 161 9.60 -6.26 -3.59
N PHE A 162 9.50 -6.46 -4.90
CA PHE A 162 9.71 -5.41 -5.88
C PHE A 162 8.46 -4.55 -5.96
N GLY A 163 8.58 -3.28 -5.59
CA GLY A 163 7.46 -2.36 -5.61
C GLY A 163 7.81 -0.92 -5.96
N TYR A 164 6.77 -0.13 -6.15
CA TYR A 164 6.84 1.30 -6.40
C TYR A 164 6.68 2.07 -5.10
N PHE A 165 7.71 2.81 -4.71
CA PHE A 165 7.72 3.60 -3.49
C PHE A 165 6.91 4.91 -3.69
N LYS A 166 5.58 4.79 -3.67
CA LYS A 166 4.63 5.89 -3.86
C LYS A 166 4.17 6.53 -2.55
N GLY A 167 4.61 6.01 -1.41
CA GLY A 167 4.30 6.51 -0.09
C GLY A 167 4.97 7.85 0.20
N ARG A 168 4.30 8.66 1.02
CA ARG A 168 4.88 9.90 1.56
C ARG A 168 5.99 9.54 2.54
N ARG A 169 7.05 10.36 2.56
CA ARG A 169 8.13 10.19 3.54
C ARG A 169 7.65 10.59 4.94
N TYR A 170 7.81 9.69 5.91
CA TYR A 170 7.44 9.89 7.31
C TYR A 170 8.45 10.75 8.12
N TRP A 171 9.52 11.25 7.50
CA TRP A 171 10.58 11.97 8.23
C TRP A 171 10.09 13.33 8.76
N GLN A 172 9.92 13.43 10.08
CA GLN A 172 9.34 14.60 10.77
C GLN A 172 10.20 15.87 10.68
N LYS A 173 11.53 15.77 10.47
CA LYS A 173 12.48 16.89 10.56
C LYS A 173 12.99 17.46 9.23
N SER A 174 12.42 17.08 8.08
CA SER A 174 12.92 17.54 6.78
C SER A 174 11.79 18.05 5.89
N TRP A 175 12.06 19.12 5.13
CA TRP A 175 11.26 19.57 3.99
C TRP A 175 10.90 18.44 3.01
N LYS A 176 11.71 17.37 2.97
CA LYS A 176 11.42 16.13 2.22
C LYS A 176 10.07 15.48 2.58
N ARG A 177 9.43 15.80 3.72
CA ARG A 177 8.08 15.33 4.10
C ARG A 177 7.00 15.72 3.10
N PHE A 178 7.21 16.80 2.35
CA PHE A 178 6.26 17.30 1.36
C PHE A 178 6.33 16.55 0.02
N LEU A 179 7.34 15.70 -0.18
CA LEU A 179 7.43 14.90 -1.40
C LEU A 179 6.42 13.74 -1.34
N PRO A 180 5.54 13.59 -2.35
CA PRO A 180 4.48 12.59 -2.33
C PRO A 180 4.96 11.17 -2.69
N PHE A 181 6.27 10.90 -2.66
CA PHE A 181 6.86 9.64 -3.09
C PHE A 181 8.23 9.40 -2.44
N GLY A 182 8.73 8.16 -2.56
CA GLY A 182 10.04 7.75 -2.06
C GLY A 182 10.00 6.86 -0.82
N TYR A 183 8.81 6.44 -0.38
CA TYR A 183 8.62 5.49 0.71
C TYR A 183 7.69 4.34 0.28
N PRO A 184 7.86 3.09 0.77
CA PRO A 184 7.08 1.95 0.31
C PRO A 184 5.67 1.91 0.89
N TYR A 185 5.46 2.49 2.06
CA TYR A 185 4.21 2.34 2.81
C TYR A 185 3.20 3.43 2.44
N LYS A 186 1.96 3.01 2.18
CA LYS A 186 0.83 3.92 1.99
C LYS A 186 0.44 4.59 3.31
N GLU A 187 0.46 3.81 4.39
CA GLU A 187 0.14 4.23 5.74
C GLU A 187 0.97 3.44 6.75
N ILE A 188 1.07 4.00 7.96
CA ILE A 188 1.70 3.39 9.12
C ILE A 188 0.61 3.17 10.18
N ILE A 189 0.57 1.96 10.70
CA ILE A 189 -0.35 1.50 11.74
C ILE A 189 0.46 1.07 12.95
N TYR A 190 -0.09 1.26 14.15
CA TYR A 190 0.54 0.83 15.39
C TYR A 190 -0.19 -0.36 16.00
N TYR A 191 0.59 -1.38 16.35
CA TYR A 191 0.11 -2.55 17.07
C TYR A 191 0.86 -2.69 18.39
N LYS A 192 0.22 -3.22 19.43
CA LYS A 192 0.87 -3.68 20.66
C LYS A 192 0.77 -5.20 20.77
N GLU A 193 1.67 -5.81 21.53
CA GLU A 193 1.55 -7.23 21.84
C GLU A 193 0.26 -7.47 22.64
N SER A 194 -0.49 -8.51 22.26
CA SER A 194 -1.74 -8.85 22.92
C SER A 194 -1.47 -9.47 24.29
N GLY A 195 -2.04 -8.88 25.35
CA GLY A 195 -1.92 -9.39 26.72
C GLY A 195 -2.71 -10.67 26.99
N VAL A 196 -3.52 -11.12 26.03
CA VAL A 196 -4.38 -12.32 26.14
C VAL A 196 -3.98 -13.43 25.18
N TYR A 197 -2.88 -13.29 24.45
CA TYR A 197 -2.41 -14.28 23.49
C TYR A 197 -1.66 -15.42 24.19
N HIS A 198 -2.03 -16.65 23.89
CA HIS A 198 -1.41 -17.88 24.38
C HIS A 198 -0.71 -18.60 23.23
N GLU A 199 0.62 -18.63 23.28
CA GLU A 199 1.44 -19.28 22.27
C GLU A 199 1.09 -20.78 22.13
N GLY A 200 0.87 -21.23 20.90
CA GLY A 200 0.52 -22.62 20.58
C GLY A 200 -0.96 -22.97 20.70
N SER A 201 -1.78 -22.12 21.33
CA SER A 201 -3.24 -22.32 21.43
C SER A 201 -4.00 -21.35 20.54
N ASP A 202 -3.54 -20.10 20.45
CA ASP A 202 -4.20 -19.04 19.70
C ASP A 202 -3.62 -18.88 18.28
N PRO A 203 -4.45 -18.47 17.30
CA PRO A 203 -3.96 -18.07 15.99
C PRO A 203 -2.91 -16.96 16.08
N VAL A 204 -1.87 -17.07 15.26
CA VAL A 204 -0.74 -16.13 15.22
C VAL A 204 -1.17 -14.67 14.98
N ASP A 205 -2.26 -14.46 14.26
CA ASP A 205 -2.82 -13.12 14.02
C ASP A 205 -3.29 -12.42 15.31
N MET A 206 -3.64 -13.18 16.35
CA MET A 206 -4.06 -12.65 17.65
C MET A 206 -2.88 -12.18 18.51
N LYS A 207 -1.64 -12.44 18.10
CA LYS A 207 -0.43 -12.01 18.80
C LYS A 207 -0.34 -10.48 18.91
N PHE A 208 -0.91 -9.77 17.94
CA PHE A 208 -0.87 -8.31 17.88
C PHE A 208 -2.27 -7.72 18.01
N SER A 209 -2.44 -6.76 18.91
CA SER A 209 -3.66 -5.97 19.05
C SER A 209 -3.46 -4.59 18.45
N PHE A 210 -4.40 -4.15 17.62
CA PHE A 210 -4.40 -2.82 17.02
C PHE A 210 -4.65 -1.77 18.11
N ILE A 211 -3.98 -0.61 17.99
CA ILE A 211 -4.28 0.55 18.83
C ILE A 211 -5.29 1.40 18.07
N ASP A 212 -6.53 1.40 18.56
CA ASP A 212 -7.67 2.15 18.01
C ASP A 212 -7.75 3.59 18.51
N GLU A 213 -7.03 3.91 19.58
CA GLU A 213 -6.91 5.26 20.11
C GLU A 213 -6.05 6.17 19.19
N PRO A 214 -6.48 7.43 18.96
CA PRO A 214 -5.69 8.37 18.16
C PRO A 214 -4.37 8.70 18.87
N ILE A 215 -3.27 8.67 18.11
CA ILE A 215 -1.93 8.97 18.61
C ILE A 215 -1.51 10.34 18.08
N SER A 216 -1.25 11.28 18.99
CA SER A 216 -0.71 12.58 18.65
C SER A 216 0.77 12.50 18.32
N ASN A 217 1.20 13.26 17.31
CA ASN A 217 2.62 13.51 17.05
C ASN A 217 3.19 14.69 17.85
N GLU A 218 2.34 15.35 18.66
CA GLU A 218 2.65 16.52 19.51
C GLU A 218 2.81 16.14 20.99
#